data_AF-A0A9P0QKU3-F1
#
_entry.id   AF-A0A9P0QKU3-F1
#
_cell.length_a   1.000
_cell.length_b   1.000
_cell.length_c   1.000
_cell.angle_alpha   90.00
_cell.angle_beta   90.00
_cell.angle_gamma   90.00
#
_symmetry.space_group_name_H-M   'P 1'
#
loop_
_entity.id
_entity.type
_entity.pdbx_description
1 polymer ?
#
loop_
_entity_poly.entity_id
_entity_poly.type
_entity_poly.pdbx_seq_one_letter_code
_entity_poly.pdbx_strand_id
1 'polypeptide(L)'
;MIVFLDVSTTIYRHFAHELNSVNAALSGRGLEPLKCKPFRKSFDSYMLNAEHYFTHEAEFSICSPGNSFGFMYGGFDQCIINAISNENKSPMVVCEKIQGEILKKSTSYLPVSQAISVDLPALFGTDSYHLTQLWKRLRVSRLIYCPTMAVPERLPAESTTPTLIFDCIWNILNVSNSNIIIPGFGTGVGGLDSKKAVKDMIAAILIHTIESNNELTKSLLVMFYLNKNCTAFGLNTETESMRSYLTDYGAAKVLNGNIAVHSWEDLLNSVKL
;
A
#
# COMPACT_ATOMS: atom_id res chain seq x y z
N MET A 1 -4.59 11.53 3.15
CA MET A 1 -3.12 11.68 3.09
C MET A 1 -2.46 10.34 3.37
N ILE A 2 -1.49 9.94 2.54
CA ILE A 2 -0.72 8.71 2.74
C ILE A 2 0.63 9.06 3.36
N VAL A 3 1.03 8.35 4.40
CA VAL A 3 2.34 8.52 5.04
C VAL A 3 3.15 7.25 4.89
N PHE A 4 4.30 7.35 4.24
CA PHE A 4 5.26 6.25 4.19
C PHE A 4 6.18 6.31 5.40
N LEU A 5 6.19 5.26 6.23
CA LEU A 5 6.93 5.23 7.48
C LEU A 5 7.92 4.06 7.50
N ASP A 6 9.21 4.35 7.38
CA ASP A 6 10.24 3.31 7.45
C ASP A 6 11.48 3.80 8.19
N VAL A 7 12.09 2.90 8.95
CA VAL A 7 13.33 3.18 9.71
C VAL A 7 14.55 3.17 8.79
N SER A 8 14.46 2.49 7.66
CA SER A 8 15.52 2.38 6.66
C SER A 8 15.69 3.69 5.91
N THR A 9 16.89 4.25 6.02
CA THR A 9 17.27 5.44 5.24
C THR A 9 17.20 5.18 3.73
N THR A 10 17.51 3.96 3.30
CA THR A 10 17.47 3.57 1.89
C THR A 10 16.03 3.56 1.37
N ILE A 11 15.11 2.93 2.10
CA ILE A 11 13.68 2.88 1.72
C ILE A 11 13.10 4.30 1.68
N TYR A 12 13.37 5.12 2.70
CA TYR A 12 12.95 6.53 2.70
C TYR A 12 13.44 7.29 1.47
N ARG A 13 14.73 7.13 1.09
CA ARG A 13 15.30 7.81 -0.09
C ARG A 13 14.62 7.36 -1.37
N HIS A 14 14.29 6.07 -1.49
CA HIS A 14 13.52 5.57 -2.63
C HIS A 14 12.12 6.15 -2.67
N PHE A 15 11.40 6.23 -1.53
CA PHE A 15 10.08 6.87 -1.51
C PHE A 15 10.16 8.33 -1.95
N ALA A 16 11.11 9.10 -1.40
CA ALA A 16 11.28 10.50 -1.76
C ALA A 16 11.63 10.67 -3.25
N HIS A 17 12.51 9.83 -3.79
CA HIS A 17 12.90 9.87 -5.19
C HIS A 17 11.73 9.55 -6.12
N GLU A 18 11.05 8.43 -5.90
CA GLU A 18 9.93 7.99 -6.75
C GLU A 18 8.73 8.94 -6.64
N LEU A 19 8.44 9.48 -5.45
CA LEU A 19 7.40 10.52 -5.28
C LEU A 19 7.73 11.80 -6.05
N ASN A 20 8.97 12.25 -6.03
CA ASN A 20 9.38 13.41 -6.81
C ASN A 20 9.25 13.13 -8.32
N SER A 21 9.64 11.93 -8.76
CA SER A 21 9.56 11.53 -10.16
C SER A 21 8.12 11.45 -10.65
N VAL A 22 7.22 10.80 -9.91
CA VAL A 22 5.81 10.69 -10.31
C VAL A 22 5.09 12.03 -10.26
N ASN A 23 5.39 12.88 -9.25
CA ASN A 23 4.79 14.21 -9.16
C ASN A 23 5.27 15.14 -10.28
N ALA A 24 6.51 15.00 -10.75
CA ALA A 24 6.99 15.71 -11.93
C ALA A 24 6.23 15.26 -13.19
N ALA A 25 6.01 13.95 -13.37
CA ALA A 25 5.24 13.41 -14.49
C ALA A 25 3.77 13.86 -14.47
N LEU A 26 3.13 13.86 -13.29
CA LEU A 26 1.77 14.38 -13.09
C LEU A 26 1.69 15.88 -13.42
N SER A 27 2.63 16.68 -12.89
CA SER A 27 2.67 18.13 -13.13
C SER A 27 2.87 18.45 -14.61
N GLY A 28 3.69 17.68 -15.32
CA GLY A 28 3.88 17.80 -16.78
C GLY A 28 2.60 17.58 -17.59
N ARG A 29 1.57 16.97 -16.99
CA ARG A 29 0.23 16.78 -17.57
C ARG A 29 -0.84 17.68 -16.98
N GLY A 30 -0.47 18.61 -16.09
CA GLY A 30 -1.43 19.45 -15.38
C GLY A 30 -2.31 18.69 -14.39
N LEU A 31 -1.85 17.53 -13.90
CA LEU A 31 -2.54 16.71 -12.90
C LEU A 31 -2.03 17.03 -11.50
N GLU A 32 -2.91 16.89 -10.51
CA GLU A 32 -2.58 17.11 -9.11
C GLU A 32 -1.52 16.11 -8.60
N PRO A 33 -0.55 16.55 -7.78
CA PRO A 33 0.46 15.66 -7.21
C PRO A 33 -0.15 14.69 -6.20
N LEU A 34 0.50 13.55 -6.00
CA LEU A 34 0.10 12.58 -4.98
C LEU A 34 0.22 13.18 -3.58
N LYS A 35 -0.85 13.05 -2.80
CA LYS A 35 -0.94 13.50 -1.39
C LYS A 35 -0.26 12.50 -0.46
N CYS A 36 1.02 12.24 -0.73
CA CYS A 36 1.88 11.28 -0.03
C CYS A 36 3.06 12.00 0.65
N LYS A 37 3.48 11.53 1.82
CA LYS A 37 4.65 12.07 2.53
C LYS A 37 5.55 10.94 3.04
N PRO A 38 6.83 10.89 2.66
CA PRO A 38 7.78 9.96 3.26
C PRO A 38 8.28 10.49 4.61
N PHE A 39 8.44 9.61 5.58
CA PHE A 39 8.94 9.94 6.91
C PHE A 39 10.12 9.04 7.30
N ARG A 40 11.24 9.65 7.68
CA ARG A 40 12.53 8.99 7.97
C ARG A 40 12.85 8.96 9.46
N LYS A 41 12.09 8.26 10.29
CA LYS A 41 12.54 7.90 11.65
C LYS A 41 11.88 6.60 12.10
N SER A 42 12.29 6.11 13.27
CA SER A 42 11.64 4.95 13.91
C SER A 42 10.16 5.19 14.15
N PHE A 43 9.39 4.11 14.31
CA PHE A 43 7.99 4.18 14.71
C PHE A 43 7.81 5.00 16.00
N ASP A 44 8.67 4.77 17.00
CA ASP A 44 8.65 5.53 18.26
C ASP A 44 8.97 7.01 18.04
N SER A 45 9.97 7.30 17.20
CA SER A 45 10.29 8.68 16.84
C SER A 45 9.12 9.36 16.10
N TYR A 46 8.40 8.62 15.26
CA TYR A 46 7.23 9.13 14.58
C TYR A 46 6.09 9.42 15.58
N MET A 47 5.80 8.50 16.51
CA MET A 47 4.82 8.73 17.57
C MET A 47 5.15 9.97 18.42
N LEU A 48 6.42 10.20 18.76
CA LEU A 48 6.83 11.35 19.57
C LEU A 48 6.71 12.69 18.84
N ASN A 49 6.73 12.70 17.51
CA ASN A 49 6.70 13.94 16.73
C ASN A 49 5.39 14.13 15.94
N ALA A 50 4.41 13.25 16.12
CA ALA A 50 3.19 13.20 15.30
C ALA A 50 2.39 14.52 15.29
N GLU A 51 2.37 15.24 16.40
CA GLU A 51 1.69 16.54 16.54
C GLU A 51 2.21 17.62 15.58
N HIS A 52 3.44 17.48 15.07
CA HIS A 52 4.02 18.39 14.08
C HIS A 52 3.61 18.04 12.64
N TYR A 53 3.05 16.85 12.42
CA TYR A 53 2.79 16.32 11.08
C TYR A 53 1.30 16.16 10.76
N PHE A 54 0.43 16.15 11.78
CA PHE A 54 -1.00 15.89 11.63
C PHE A 54 -1.88 16.91 12.35
N THR A 55 -3.04 17.20 11.75
CA THR A 55 -4.12 17.89 12.45
C THR A 55 -4.76 16.92 13.43
N HIS A 56 -5.07 17.39 14.65
CA HIS A 56 -5.52 16.55 15.77
C HIS A 56 -6.92 15.91 15.59
N GLU A 57 -7.58 16.21 14.46
CA GLU A 57 -8.96 15.80 14.16
C GLU A 57 -9.05 14.62 13.18
N ALA A 58 -7.97 14.28 12.48
CA ALA A 58 -8.00 13.21 11.47
C ALA A 58 -7.67 11.84 12.08
N GLU A 59 -8.56 10.86 11.89
CA GLU A 59 -8.27 9.46 12.21
C GLU A 59 -7.44 8.78 11.12
N PHE A 60 -6.58 7.85 11.52
CA PHE A 60 -5.69 7.12 10.63
C PHE A 60 -5.98 5.62 10.60
N SER A 61 -5.72 5.01 9.45
CA SER A 61 -5.45 3.59 9.32
C SER A 61 -3.94 3.33 9.36
N ILE A 62 -3.50 2.23 9.96
CA ILE A 62 -2.10 1.78 9.90
C ILE A 62 -2.01 0.41 9.24
N CYS A 63 -1.05 0.23 8.34
CA CYS A 63 -0.86 -1.03 7.63
C CYS A 63 0.14 -1.95 8.32
N SER A 64 -0.16 -3.24 8.34
CA SER A 64 0.73 -4.30 8.82
C SER A 64 1.03 -5.28 7.67
N PRO A 65 2.28 -5.32 7.16
CA PRO A 65 2.73 -6.28 6.14
C PRO A 65 3.10 -7.63 6.77
N GLY A 66 2.11 -8.30 7.35
CA GLY A 66 2.32 -9.51 8.15
C GLY A 66 2.41 -10.82 7.35
N ASN A 67 2.01 -11.91 8.00
CA ASN A 67 1.95 -13.26 7.43
C ASN A 67 0.51 -13.81 7.44
N SER A 68 0.23 -14.84 6.65
CA SER A 68 -1.13 -15.38 6.49
C SER A 68 -1.80 -15.90 7.76
N PHE A 69 -1.04 -16.09 8.85
CA PHE A 69 -1.54 -16.58 10.14
C PHE A 69 -1.73 -15.49 11.19
N GLY A 70 -1.50 -14.21 10.86
CA GLY A 70 -1.82 -13.10 11.78
C GLY A 70 -0.77 -12.84 12.86
N PHE A 71 0.38 -13.53 12.85
CA PHE A 71 1.42 -13.31 13.87
C PHE A 71 2.15 -11.98 13.66
N MET A 72 2.36 -11.21 14.73
CA MET A 72 2.88 -9.83 14.71
C MET A 72 4.15 -9.65 15.57
N TYR A 73 5.04 -10.64 15.58
CA TYR A 73 6.18 -10.72 16.53
C TYR A 73 7.47 -9.99 16.12
N GLY A 74 7.49 -9.28 14.99
CA GLY A 74 8.73 -8.71 14.48
C GLY A 74 8.55 -7.40 13.72
N GLY A 75 9.67 -6.68 13.53
CA GLY A 75 9.75 -5.49 12.70
C GLY A 75 8.69 -4.44 13.04
N PHE A 76 8.02 -3.94 12.01
CA PHE A 76 6.98 -2.92 12.13
C PHE A 76 5.74 -3.41 12.91
N ASP A 77 5.38 -4.69 12.74
CA ASP A 77 4.22 -5.28 13.41
C ASP A 77 4.38 -5.26 14.93
N GLN A 78 5.57 -5.60 15.44
CA GLN A 78 5.87 -5.57 16.87
C GLN A 78 5.76 -4.14 17.44
N CYS A 79 6.13 -3.11 16.66
CA CYS A 79 5.96 -1.72 17.07
C CYS A 79 4.48 -1.35 17.27
N ILE A 80 3.60 -1.83 16.39
CA ILE A 80 2.14 -1.64 16.52
C ILE A 80 1.63 -2.30 17.81
N ILE A 81 2.00 -3.56 18.03
CA ILE A 81 1.63 -4.31 19.24
C ILE A 81 2.07 -3.56 20.50
N ASN A 82 3.33 -3.11 20.54
CA ASN A 82 3.88 -2.39 21.68
C ASN A 82 3.15 -1.05 21.92
N ALA A 83 2.73 -0.35 20.87
CA ALA A 83 2.03 0.93 20.99
C ALA A 83 0.57 0.81 21.46
N ILE A 84 -0.05 -0.36 21.28
CA ILE A 84 -1.38 -0.69 21.81
C ILE A 84 -1.27 -1.25 23.24
N SER A 85 -0.17 -1.92 23.56
CA SER A 85 0.08 -2.49 24.88
C SER A 85 0.17 -1.42 25.97
N ASN A 86 -0.16 -1.80 27.20
CA ASN A 86 -0.03 -0.94 28.37
C ASN A 86 0.11 -1.80 29.64
N GLU A 87 0.23 -1.18 30.81
CA GLU A 87 0.40 -1.88 32.10
C GLU A 87 -0.65 -2.97 32.37
N ASN A 88 -1.87 -2.82 31.84
CA ASN A 88 -2.97 -3.76 32.02
C ASN A 88 -3.14 -4.74 30.84
N LYS A 89 -2.36 -4.59 29.76
CA LYS A 89 -2.49 -5.37 28.52
C LYS A 89 -1.10 -5.70 27.98
N SER A 90 -0.63 -6.92 28.22
CA SER A 90 0.66 -7.37 27.72
C SER A 90 0.69 -7.45 26.19
N PRO A 91 1.88 -7.30 25.55
CA PRO A 91 2.04 -7.47 24.10
C PRO A 91 1.49 -8.78 23.56
N MET A 92 1.62 -9.86 24.31
CA MET A 92 1.11 -11.18 23.91
C MET A 92 -0.42 -11.19 23.80
N VAL A 93 -1.13 -10.63 24.79
CA VAL A 93 -2.60 -10.54 24.78
C VAL A 93 -3.10 -9.64 23.64
N VAL A 94 -2.39 -8.56 23.36
CA VAL A 94 -2.71 -7.68 22.22
C VAL A 94 -2.55 -8.43 20.89
N CYS A 95 -1.45 -9.15 20.73
CA CYS A 95 -1.18 -9.96 19.54
C CYS A 95 -2.24 -11.05 19.36
N GLU A 96 -2.57 -11.81 20.40
CA GLU A 96 -3.59 -12.87 20.36
C GLU A 96 -4.98 -12.33 19.98
N LYS A 97 -5.36 -11.16 20.50
CA LYS A 97 -6.65 -10.54 20.15
C LYS A 97 -6.71 -10.10 18.69
N ILE A 98 -5.66 -9.44 18.20
CA ILE A 98 -5.59 -9.01 16.79
C ILE A 98 -5.57 -10.24 15.89
N GLN A 99 -4.73 -11.23 16.20
CA GLN A 99 -4.66 -12.48 15.46
C GLN A 99 -6.02 -13.20 15.44
N GLY A 100 -6.69 -13.32 16.59
CA GLY A 100 -8.00 -13.95 16.68
C GLY A 100 -9.04 -13.26 15.79
N GLU A 101 -9.03 -11.92 15.74
CA GLU A 101 -9.91 -11.15 14.86
C GLU A 101 -9.56 -11.35 13.38
N ILE A 102 -8.26 -11.37 13.03
CA ILE A 102 -7.79 -11.66 11.67
C ILE A 102 -8.28 -13.04 11.21
N LEU A 103 -8.00 -14.08 12.00
CA LEU A 103 -8.33 -15.46 11.66
C LEU A 103 -9.83 -15.72 11.66
N LYS A 104 -10.60 -15.03 12.52
CA LYS A 104 -12.07 -15.08 12.49
C LYS A 104 -12.62 -14.53 11.19
N LYS A 105 -12.10 -13.41 10.68
CA LYS A 105 -12.53 -12.80 9.42
C LYS A 105 -12.07 -13.58 8.18
N SER A 106 -10.96 -14.30 8.28
CA SER A 106 -10.35 -15.02 7.15
C SER A 106 -10.59 -16.53 7.19
N THR A 107 -11.40 -17.06 8.11
CA THR A 107 -11.60 -18.52 8.29
C THR A 107 -10.28 -19.28 8.46
N SER A 108 -9.46 -18.83 9.40
CA SER A 108 -8.19 -19.45 9.85
C SER A 108 -6.98 -19.33 8.91
N TYR A 109 -7.14 -18.77 7.72
CA TYR A 109 -6.02 -18.47 6.82
C TYR A 109 -6.32 -17.23 6.01
N LEU A 110 -5.43 -16.22 6.03
CA LEU A 110 -5.58 -15.04 5.20
C LEU A 110 -4.65 -15.15 3.98
N PRO A 111 -5.18 -15.34 2.76
CA PRO A 111 -4.37 -15.37 1.55
C PRO A 111 -3.45 -14.17 1.42
N VAL A 112 -2.23 -14.42 0.93
CA VAL A 112 -1.25 -13.38 0.60
C VAL A 112 -1.91 -12.32 -0.30
N SER A 113 -1.57 -11.05 -0.06
CA SER A 113 -2.13 -9.83 -0.67
C SER A 113 -3.57 -9.46 -0.29
N GLN A 114 -4.34 -10.34 0.36
CA GLN A 114 -5.68 -9.99 0.80
C GLN A 114 -5.62 -9.07 2.03
N ALA A 115 -6.19 -7.87 1.90
CA ALA A 115 -6.26 -6.91 3.00
C ALA A 115 -7.55 -7.09 3.81
N ILE A 116 -7.44 -7.04 5.13
CA ILE A 116 -8.59 -6.94 6.03
C ILE A 116 -8.44 -5.75 6.97
N SER A 117 -9.56 -5.14 7.30
CA SER A 117 -9.66 -4.05 8.27
C SER A 117 -10.05 -4.57 9.64
N VAL A 118 -9.30 -4.18 10.67
CA VAL A 118 -9.59 -4.42 12.09
C VAL A 118 -9.89 -3.09 12.75
N ASP A 119 -11.10 -2.96 13.31
CA ASP A 119 -11.51 -1.82 14.12
C ASP A 119 -10.93 -1.98 15.53
N LEU A 120 -9.96 -1.13 15.87
CA LEU A 120 -9.20 -1.25 17.11
C LEU A 120 -10.01 -0.80 18.35
N PRO A 121 -10.75 0.33 18.32
CA PRO A 121 -11.71 0.67 19.37
C PRO A 121 -12.72 -0.45 19.66
N ALA A 122 -13.33 -1.05 18.63
CA ALA A 122 -14.29 -2.12 18.80
C ALA A 122 -13.65 -3.39 19.38
N LEU A 123 -12.43 -3.74 18.95
CA LEU A 123 -11.72 -4.94 19.41
C LEU A 123 -11.25 -4.84 20.87
N PHE A 124 -10.82 -3.65 21.30
CA PHE A 124 -10.20 -3.45 22.62
C PHE A 124 -11.08 -2.72 23.64
N GLY A 125 -12.27 -2.28 23.22
CA GLY A 125 -13.17 -1.38 23.96
C GLY A 125 -12.73 0.08 23.81
N THR A 126 -13.64 0.94 23.34
CA THR A 126 -13.36 2.34 22.96
C THR A 126 -12.57 3.11 24.02
N ASP A 127 -13.08 3.18 25.25
CA ASP A 127 -12.42 3.94 26.32
C ASP A 127 -11.03 3.39 26.64
N SER A 128 -10.89 2.07 26.66
CA SER A 128 -9.62 1.43 26.97
C SER A 128 -8.60 1.57 25.83
N TYR A 129 -9.06 1.55 24.58
CA TYR A 129 -8.21 1.73 23.41
C TYR A 129 -7.72 3.17 23.26
N HIS A 130 -8.57 4.16 23.58
CA HIS A 130 -8.20 5.57 23.53
C HIS A 130 -7.11 5.95 24.54
N LEU A 131 -6.81 5.08 25.51
CA LEU A 131 -5.69 5.27 26.45
C LEU A 131 -4.33 4.83 25.89
N THR A 132 -4.30 4.11 24.77
CA THR A 132 -3.07 3.59 24.15
C THR A 132 -2.21 4.69 23.54
N GLN A 133 -0.90 4.45 23.39
CA GLN A 133 -0.01 5.40 22.72
C GLN A 133 -0.36 5.54 21.25
N LEU A 134 -0.77 4.44 20.62
CA LEU A 134 -1.17 4.42 19.22
C LEU A 134 -2.33 5.40 18.95
N TRP A 135 -3.36 5.41 19.81
CA TRP A 135 -4.45 6.39 19.71
C TRP A 135 -4.01 7.80 20.10
N LYS A 136 -3.40 7.96 21.29
CA LYS A 136 -3.06 9.28 21.84
C LYS A 136 -2.12 10.08 20.94
N ARG A 137 -1.21 9.40 20.24
CA ARG A 137 -0.18 10.03 19.42
C ARG A 137 -0.56 10.09 17.94
N LEU A 138 -1.19 9.04 17.41
CA LEU A 138 -1.43 8.91 15.96
C LEU A 138 -2.90 8.90 15.56
N ARG A 139 -3.85 8.88 16.52
CA ARG A 139 -5.30 8.77 16.26
C ARG A 139 -5.65 7.60 15.33
N VAL A 140 -4.92 6.50 15.43
CA VAL A 140 -5.17 5.33 14.59
C VAL A 140 -6.38 4.58 15.14
N SER A 141 -7.48 4.54 14.39
CA SER A 141 -8.67 3.76 14.73
C SER A 141 -8.68 2.37 14.10
N ARG A 142 -7.86 2.16 13.06
CA ARG A 142 -7.94 0.94 12.24
C ARG A 142 -6.57 0.37 11.92
N LEU A 143 -6.45 -0.95 12.05
CA LEU A 143 -5.33 -1.73 11.51
C LEU A 143 -5.78 -2.35 10.17
N ILE A 144 -5.03 -2.11 9.11
CA ILE A 144 -5.18 -2.80 7.84
C ILE A 144 -4.12 -3.90 7.79
N TYR A 145 -4.53 -5.14 7.97
CA TYR A 145 -3.64 -6.28 7.93
C TYR A 145 -3.62 -6.87 6.52
N CYS A 146 -2.45 -6.96 5.92
CA CYS A 146 -2.27 -7.46 4.55
C CYS A 146 -1.01 -8.33 4.50
N PRO A 147 -1.14 -9.66 4.45
CA PRO A 147 0.01 -10.54 4.52
C PRO A 147 0.79 -10.51 3.22
N THR A 148 2.10 -10.41 3.32
CA THR A 148 3.01 -10.45 2.16
C THR A 148 3.55 -11.86 1.91
N MET A 149 3.42 -12.75 2.87
CA MET A 149 3.94 -14.13 2.86
C MET A 149 3.04 -15.04 3.70
N ALA A 150 3.10 -16.35 3.48
CA ALA A 150 2.35 -17.29 4.31
C ALA A 150 2.96 -17.42 5.71
N VAL A 151 4.29 -17.56 5.76
CA VAL A 151 5.12 -17.60 6.96
C VAL A 151 6.34 -16.69 6.74
N PRO A 152 7.08 -16.28 7.79
CA PRO A 152 8.28 -15.48 7.66
C PRO A 152 9.35 -16.12 6.75
N GLU A 153 9.43 -15.68 5.49
CA GLU A 153 10.38 -16.19 4.50
C GLU A 153 10.73 -15.15 3.43
N ARG A 154 11.74 -15.47 2.61
CA ARG A 154 12.13 -14.63 1.47
C ARG A 154 11.08 -14.73 0.38
N LEU A 155 10.67 -13.59 -0.17
CA LEU A 155 9.72 -13.54 -1.27
C LEU A 155 10.39 -14.01 -2.57
N PRO A 156 9.63 -14.64 -3.49
CA PRO A 156 10.17 -15.12 -4.75
C PRO A 156 10.87 -14.03 -5.55
N ALA A 157 11.89 -14.42 -6.31
CA ALA A 157 12.62 -13.52 -7.21
C ALA A 157 11.72 -12.92 -8.30
N GLU A 158 12.25 -11.88 -8.94
CA GLU A 158 11.60 -10.75 -9.62
C GLU A 158 10.44 -11.00 -10.61
N SER A 159 10.17 -12.23 -11.06
CA SER A 159 9.17 -12.49 -12.11
C SER A 159 7.71 -12.47 -11.64
N THR A 160 7.46 -12.61 -10.33
CA THR A 160 6.10 -12.56 -9.72
C THR A 160 5.94 -11.44 -8.69
N THR A 161 7.04 -10.82 -8.30
CA THR A 161 7.11 -9.81 -7.25
C THR A 161 6.36 -8.50 -7.55
N PRO A 162 6.38 -7.93 -8.78
CA PRO A 162 5.73 -6.65 -9.05
C PRO A 162 4.22 -6.71 -8.77
N THR A 163 3.59 -7.82 -9.14
CA THR A 163 2.17 -8.04 -8.89
C THR A 163 1.87 -8.17 -7.41
N LEU A 164 2.70 -8.86 -6.63
CA LEU A 164 2.45 -9.05 -5.19
C LEU A 164 2.39 -7.72 -4.43
N ILE A 165 3.41 -6.87 -4.53
CA ILE A 165 3.45 -5.62 -3.76
C ILE A 165 2.40 -4.65 -4.27
N PHE A 166 2.21 -4.59 -5.59
CA PHE A 166 1.14 -3.83 -6.20
C PHE A 166 -0.23 -4.23 -5.65
N ASP A 167 -0.57 -5.52 -5.67
CA ASP A 167 -1.85 -6.06 -5.21
C ASP A 167 -2.06 -5.84 -3.70
N CYS A 168 -1.01 -5.99 -2.89
CA CYS A 168 -1.08 -5.67 -1.46
C CYS A 168 -1.54 -4.23 -1.24
N ILE A 169 -0.88 -3.27 -1.89
CA ILE A 169 -1.21 -1.86 -1.74
C ILE A 169 -2.58 -1.54 -2.33
N TRP A 170 -2.91 -2.11 -3.49
CA TRP A 170 -4.24 -1.96 -4.10
C TRP A 170 -5.36 -2.41 -3.16
N ASN A 171 -5.21 -3.60 -2.57
CA ASN A 171 -6.19 -4.14 -1.63
C ASN A 171 -6.26 -3.34 -0.34
N ILE A 172 -5.13 -2.85 0.18
CA ILE A 172 -5.09 -1.94 1.32
C ILE A 172 -5.90 -0.68 1.04
N LEU A 173 -5.72 -0.07 -0.13
CA LEU A 173 -6.43 1.17 -0.49
C LEU A 173 -7.95 0.96 -0.55
N ASN A 174 -8.41 -0.22 -1.00
CA ASN A 174 -9.83 -0.56 -1.07
C ASN A 174 -10.53 -0.70 0.29
N VAL A 175 -9.78 -0.94 1.38
CA VAL A 175 -10.36 -1.16 2.73
C VAL A 175 -9.96 -0.09 3.75
N SER A 176 -9.13 0.87 3.34
CA SER A 176 -8.57 1.91 4.21
C SER A 176 -9.40 3.20 4.22
N ASN A 177 -9.13 4.04 5.22
CA ASN A 177 -9.61 5.42 5.23
C ASN A 177 -8.69 6.30 4.36
N SER A 178 -9.13 7.52 4.06
CA SER A 178 -8.33 8.49 3.28
C SER A 178 -6.96 8.82 3.91
N ASN A 179 -6.79 8.61 5.21
CA ASN A 179 -5.54 8.81 5.93
C ASN A 179 -4.94 7.48 6.38
N ILE A 180 -3.75 7.17 5.88
CA ILE A 180 -3.14 5.85 6.05
C ILE A 180 -1.63 5.93 6.24
N ILE A 181 -1.11 5.11 7.13
CA ILE A 181 0.32 4.92 7.40
C ILE A 181 0.75 3.59 6.81
N ILE A 182 1.71 3.61 5.90
CA ILE A 182 2.18 2.43 5.15
C ILE A 182 3.70 2.28 5.34
N PRO A 183 4.19 1.16 5.93
CA PRO A 183 5.62 0.86 5.98
C PRO A 183 6.18 0.37 4.64
N GLY A 184 7.49 0.11 4.53
CA GLY A 184 8.04 -0.60 3.38
C GLY A 184 7.55 -2.05 3.30
N PHE A 185 6.77 -2.38 2.27
CA PHE A 185 6.24 -3.74 2.08
C PHE A 185 7.28 -4.65 1.42
N GLY A 186 7.46 -5.87 1.96
CA GLY A 186 8.29 -6.94 1.39
C GLY A 186 9.82 -6.75 1.49
N THR A 187 10.32 -5.63 1.99
CA THR A 187 11.76 -5.29 2.03
C THR A 187 12.50 -5.83 3.25
N GLY A 188 11.79 -6.13 4.34
CA GLY A 188 12.35 -6.68 5.58
C GLY A 188 12.68 -8.17 5.45
N VAL A 189 11.94 -9.03 6.17
CA VAL A 189 12.10 -10.50 6.09
C VAL A 189 11.97 -11.00 4.65
N GLY A 190 11.03 -10.42 3.89
CA GLY A 190 10.78 -10.77 2.49
C GLY A 190 11.97 -10.51 1.57
N GLY A 191 12.86 -9.59 1.93
CA GLY A 191 14.14 -9.42 1.25
C GLY A 191 14.09 -8.84 -0.15
N LEU A 192 12.99 -8.18 -0.53
CA LEU A 192 12.85 -7.57 -1.85
C LEU A 192 13.78 -6.37 -2.02
N ASP A 193 14.18 -6.13 -3.26
CA ASP A 193 14.86 -4.90 -3.61
C ASP A 193 13.96 -3.69 -3.28
N SER A 194 14.48 -2.85 -2.38
CA SER A 194 13.73 -1.71 -1.86
C SER A 194 13.36 -0.69 -2.93
N LYS A 195 14.13 -0.57 -4.02
CA LYS A 195 13.79 0.37 -5.10
C LYS A 195 12.58 -0.13 -5.87
N LYS A 196 12.57 -1.42 -6.24
CA LYS A 196 11.44 -2.06 -6.92
C LYS A 196 10.18 -2.06 -6.07
N ALA A 197 10.27 -2.52 -4.82
CA ALA A 197 9.12 -2.57 -3.92
C ALA A 197 8.47 -1.19 -3.73
N VAL A 198 9.27 -0.13 -3.53
CA VAL A 198 8.76 1.24 -3.42
C VAL A 198 8.09 1.71 -4.71
N LYS A 199 8.68 1.39 -5.88
CA LYS A 199 8.07 1.72 -7.18
C LYS A 199 6.70 1.05 -7.33
N ASP A 200 6.59 -0.23 -6.98
CA ASP A 200 5.32 -0.97 -7.01
C ASP A 200 4.27 -0.37 -6.07
N MET A 201 4.67 0.02 -4.86
CA MET A 201 3.78 0.69 -3.91
C MET A 201 3.26 2.02 -4.46
N ILE A 202 4.14 2.84 -5.03
CA ILE A 202 3.77 4.15 -5.59
C ILE A 202 2.91 3.99 -6.85
N ALA A 203 3.19 2.99 -7.69
CA ALA A 203 2.37 2.69 -8.85
C ALA A 203 0.93 2.34 -8.47
N ALA A 204 0.75 1.47 -7.46
CA ALA A 204 -0.58 1.12 -6.97
C ALA A 204 -1.34 2.34 -6.45
N ILE A 205 -0.68 3.19 -5.65
CA ILE A 205 -1.27 4.43 -5.12
C ILE A 205 -1.62 5.40 -6.26
N LEU A 206 -0.70 5.62 -7.19
CA LEU A 206 -0.91 6.49 -8.34
C LEU A 206 -2.15 6.05 -9.12
N ILE A 207 -2.18 4.80 -9.58
CA ILE A 207 -3.23 4.33 -10.47
C ILE A 207 -4.58 4.26 -9.74
N HIS A 208 -4.57 3.91 -8.44
CA HIS A 208 -5.80 3.87 -7.64
C HIS A 208 -6.40 5.28 -7.45
N THR A 209 -5.55 6.27 -7.17
CA THR A 209 -6.00 7.61 -6.76
C THR A 209 -6.07 8.64 -7.89
N ILE A 210 -5.48 8.37 -9.05
CA ILE A 210 -5.55 9.28 -10.19
C ILE A 210 -7.00 9.48 -10.62
N GLU A 211 -7.38 10.72 -10.85
CA GLU A 211 -8.69 11.03 -11.42
C GLU A 211 -8.71 10.56 -12.87
N SER A 212 -9.74 9.80 -13.23
CA SER A 212 -9.96 9.36 -14.60
C SER A 212 -11.43 9.47 -14.93
N ASN A 213 -11.72 9.79 -16.19
CA ASN A 213 -13.09 9.88 -16.69
C ASN A 213 -13.79 8.50 -16.75
N ASN A 214 -13.03 7.40 -16.63
CA ASN A 214 -13.54 6.04 -16.67
C ASN A 214 -12.64 5.08 -15.86
N GLU A 215 -13.24 4.06 -15.23
CA GLU A 215 -12.53 2.98 -14.53
C GLU A 215 -11.67 2.12 -15.48
N LEU A 216 -12.07 1.96 -16.75
CA LEU A 216 -11.30 1.26 -17.76
C LEU A 216 -9.92 1.91 -18.00
N THR A 217 -9.81 3.24 -17.85
CA THR A 217 -8.51 3.94 -17.92
C THR A 217 -7.57 3.45 -16.83
N LYS A 218 -8.07 3.28 -15.59
CA LYS A 218 -7.27 2.72 -14.49
C LYS A 218 -6.91 1.27 -14.77
N SER A 219 -7.84 0.45 -15.27
CA SER A 219 -7.55 -0.93 -15.66
C SER A 219 -6.44 -1.01 -16.71
N LEU A 220 -6.45 -0.12 -17.71
CA LEU A 220 -5.40 -0.03 -18.72
C LEU A 220 -4.06 0.37 -18.11
N LEU A 221 -4.02 1.35 -17.21
CA LEU A 221 -2.81 1.71 -16.49
C LEU A 221 -2.23 0.54 -15.68
N VAL A 222 -3.08 -0.23 -14.99
CA VAL A 222 -2.66 -1.46 -14.29
C VAL A 222 -2.05 -2.45 -15.28
N MET A 223 -2.70 -2.68 -16.42
CA MET A 223 -2.19 -3.58 -17.45
C MET A 223 -0.85 -3.11 -18.02
N PHE A 224 -0.69 -1.82 -18.33
CA PHE A 224 0.58 -1.26 -18.78
C PHE A 224 1.67 -1.42 -17.73
N TYR A 225 1.37 -1.09 -16.47
CA TYR A 225 2.34 -1.18 -15.37
C TYR A 225 2.81 -2.62 -15.14
N LEU A 226 1.87 -3.57 -15.08
CA LEU A 226 2.13 -5.00 -14.87
C LEU A 226 2.55 -5.73 -16.16
N ASN A 227 2.77 -4.99 -17.25
CA ASN A 227 3.13 -5.51 -18.57
C ASN A 227 2.20 -6.65 -19.04
N LYS A 228 0.88 -6.45 -18.85
CA LYS A 228 -0.18 -7.38 -19.26
C LYS A 228 -0.78 -6.95 -20.59
N ASN A 229 -0.96 -7.93 -21.48
CA ASN A 229 -1.56 -7.68 -22.78
C ASN A 229 -3.08 -7.69 -22.71
N CYS A 230 -3.70 -6.53 -22.93
CA CYS A 230 -5.15 -6.40 -22.96
C CYS A 230 -5.81 -7.18 -24.11
N THR A 231 -5.09 -7.53 -25.18
CA THR A 231 -5.66 -8.36 -26.26
C THR A 231 -5.86 -9.82 -25.85
N ALA A 232 -5.27 -10.25 -24.73
CA ALA A 232 -5.42 -11.61 -24.22
C ALA A 232 -6.86 -11.95 -23.78
N PHE A 233 -7.74 -10.95 -23.60
CA PHE A 233 -9.14 -11.18 -23.27
C PHE A 233 -9.98 -11.68 -24.45
N GLY A 234 -9.45 -11.73 -25.67
CA GLY A 234 -10.05 -12.45 -26.79
C GLY A 234 -11.36 -11.89 -27.34
N LEU A 235 -11.78 -10.70 -26.89
CA LEU A 235 -13.06 -10.09 -27.26
C LEU A 235 -12.83 -8.90 -28.20
N ASN A 236 -13.15 -9.09 -29.48
CA ASN A 236 -12.96 -8.07 -30.53
C ASN A 236 -13.67 -6.75 -30.19
N THR A 237 -14.85 -6.80 -29.57
CA THR A 237 -15.66 -5.62 -29.22
C THR A 237 -15.18 -4.90 -27.96
N GLU A 238 -14.74 -5.62 -26.93
CA GLU A 238 -14.19 -5.02 -25.70
C GLU A 238 -12.81 -4.39 -25.93
N THR A 239 -12.01 -4.99 -26.81
CA THR A 239 -10.73 -4.42 -27.24
C THR A 239 -10.94 -3.08 -27.94
N GLU A 240 -12.02 -2.92 -28.69
CA GLU A 240 -12.36 -1.68 -29.38
C GLU A 240 -12.83 -0.58 -28.41
N SER A 241 -13.60 -0.96 -27.38
CA SER A 241 -13.92 -0.07 -26.26
C SER A 241 -12.66 0.41 -25.52
N MET A 242 -11.76 -0.51 -25.15
CA MET A 242 -10.50 -0.16 -24.46
C MET A 242 -9.60 0.75 -25.30
N ARG A 243 -9.54 0.53 -26.62
CA ARG A 243 -8.78 1.39 -27.55
C ARG A 243 -9.23 2.84 -27.53
N SER A 244 -10.51 3.12 -27.28
CA SER A 244 -11.00 4.50 -27.20
C SER A 244 -10.33 5.30 -26.07
N TYR A 245 -9.84 4.63 -25.02
CA TYR A 245 -9.15 5.22 -23.88
C TYR A 245 -7.62 5.24 -24.02
N LEU A 246 -7.06 4.63 -25.06
CA LEU A 246 -5.63 4.69 -25.36
C LEU A 246 -5.31 6.00 -26.09
N THR A 247 -4.11 6.53 -25.85
CA THR A 247 -3.48 7.51 -26.74
C THR A 247 -2.88 6.79 -27.95
N ASP A 248 -2.42 7.55 -28.95
CA ASP A 248 -1.66 6.98 -30.08
C ASP A 248 -0.40 6.24 -29.60
N TYR A 249 0.25 6.76 -28.56
CA TYR A 249 1.41 6.13 -27.93
C TYR A 249 1.05 4.77 -27.30
N GLY A 250 0.00 4.72 -26.49
CA GLY A 250 -0.44 3.48 -25.84
C GLY A 250 -0.95 2.44 -26.85
N ALA A 251 -1.69 2.89 -27.87
CA ALA A 251 -2.16 2.03 -28.95
C ALA A 251 -0.98 1.38 -29.71
N ALA A 252 0.06 2.15 -30.02
CA ALA A 252 1.26 1.63 -30.67
C ALA A 252 1.98 0.58 -29.81
N LYS A 253 2.08 0.80 -28.49
CA LYS A 253 2.68 -0.16 -27.54
C LYS A 253 1.93 -1.49 -27.51
N VAL A 254 0.59 -1.45 -27.47
CA VAL A 254 -0.25 -2.66 -27.50
C VAL A 254 -0.10 -3.41 -28.83
N LEU A 255 -0.14 -2.70 -29.97
CA LEU A 255 -0.02 -3.31 -31.30
C LEU A 255 1.33 -3.99 -31.51
N ASN A 256 2.41 -3.40 -30.99
CA ASN A 256 3.76 -3.94 -31.13
C ASN A 256 4.05 -5.11 -30.16
N GLY A 257 3.09 -5.48 -29.29
CA GLY A 257 3.27 -6.51 -28.27
C GLY A 257 4.32 -6.18 -27.20
N ASN A 258 4.87 -4.96 -27.21
CA ASN A 258 5.84 -4.48 -26.24
C ASN A 258 5.18 -3.41 -25.37
N ILE A 259 4.46 -3.88 -24.35
CA ILE A 259 3.68 -3.07 -23.41
C ILE A 259 4.58 -2.54 -22.28
N ALA A 260 5.88 -2.86 -22.29
CA ALA A 260 6.80 -2.40 -21.29
C ALA A 260 6.84 -0.87 -21.24
N VAL A 261 6.54 -0.36 -20.05
CA VAL A 261 6.59 1.04 -19.68
C VAL A 261 7.83 1.27 -18.83
N HIS A 262 8.69 2.20 -19.22
CA HIS A 262 9.98 2.39 -18.58
C HIS A 262 9.99 3.57 -17.60
N SER A 263 9.11 4.58 -17.81
CA SER A 263 8.97 5.75 -16.94
C SER A 263 7.52 6.04 -16.54
N TRP A 264 7.33 6.96 -15.59
CA TRP A 264 6.01 7.44 -15.19
C TRP A 264 5.33 8.22 -16.31
N GLU A 265 6.08 8.97 -17.10
CA GLU A 265 5.59 9.68 -18.28
C GLU A 265 5.09 8.71 -19.34
N ASP A 266 5.85 7.65 -19.64
CA ASP A 266 5.41 6.58 -20.55
C ASP A 266 4.09 5.96 -20.07
N LEU A 267 3.98 5.70 -18.76
CA LEU A 267 2.78 5.09 -18.17
C LEU A 267 1.56 5.98 -18.39
N LEU A 268 1.68 7.24 -17.98
CA LEU A 268 0.59 8.21 -18.08
C LEU A 268 0.26 8.43 -19.56
N ASN A 269 1.26 8.64 -20.42
CA ASN A 269 1.08 8.86 -21.86
C ASN A 269 0.45 7.67 -22.59
N SER A 270 0.33 6.50 -21.98
CA SER A 270 -0.31 5.34 -22.60
C SER A 270 -1.85 5.45 -22.64
N VAL A 271 -2.44 6.30 -21.81
CA VAL A 271 -3.91 6.43 -21.71
C VAL A 271 -4.37 7.90 -21.68
N LYS A 272 -5.62 8.10 -22.08
CA LYS A 272 -6.34 9.36 -21.96
C LYS A 272 -6.82 9.50 -20.51
N LEU A 273 -6.24 10.47 -19.80
CA LEU A 273 -6.60 10.87 -18.44
C LEU A 273 -7.41 12.16 -18.52
#